data_AF-A0A1S2MBS0-F1
#
_entry.id   AF-A0A1S2MBS0-F1
#
_cell.length_a   1.000
_cell.length_b   1.000
_cell.length_c   1.000
_cell.angle_alpha   90.00
_cell.angle_beta   90.00
_cell.angle_gamma   90.00
#
_symmetry.space_group_name_H-M   'P 1'
#
loop_
_entity.id
_entity.type
_entity.pdbx_description
1 polymer ?
#
loop_
_entity_poly.entity_id
_entity_poly.type
_entity_poly.pdbx_seq_one_letter_code
_entity_poly.pdbx_strand_id
1 'polypeptide(L)' 'MEVADFIKVKGFSKLTEQQQQLFVRVYKRHLAAWGTEMRKKYELKQLKEIKWSKKENCLHVFWKGDTDWFHYDTRGCWY' A
#
# COMPACT_ATOMS: atom_id res chain seq x y z
N MET A 1 12.99 -0.17 4.30
CA MET A 1 11.81 -0.58 3.51
C MET A 1 12.10 -0.34 2.05
N GLU A 2 12.11 -1.43 1.31
CA GLU A 2 12.45 -1.56 -0.10
C GLU A 2 11.34 -2.37 -0.79
N VAL A 3 11.34 -2.37 -2.13
CA VAL A 3 10.36 -3.13 -2.92
C VAL A 3 10.35 -4.62 -2.55
N ALA A 4 11.53 -5.19 -2.27
CA ALA A 4 11.71 -6.59 -1.90
C ALA A 4 10.93 -7.00 -0.64
N ASP A 5 10.69 -6.07 0.30
CA ASP A 5 9.94 -6.34 1.53
C ASP A 5 8.47 -6.74 1.23
N PHE A 6 7.92 -6.32 0.09
CA PHE A 6 6.51 -6.49 -0.26
C PHE A 6 6.24 -7.62 -1.25
N ILE A 7 7.27 -8.35 -1.71
CA ILE A 7 7.13 -9.40 -2.73
C ILE A 7 6.21 -10.56 -2.30
N LYS A 8 6.07 -10.76 -0.98
CA LYS A 8 5.18 -11.76 -0.39
C LYS A 8 3.73 -11.26 -0.25
N VAL A 9 3.46 -9.97 -0.45
CA VAL A 9 2.11 -9.40 -0.38
C VAL A 9 1.36 -9.78 -1.65
N LYS A 10 0.15 -10.33 -1.47
CA LYS A 10 -0.68 -10.79 -2.58
C LYS A 10 -0.95 -9.64 -3.55
N GLY A 11 -0.66 -9.86 -4.82
CA GLY A 11 -0.90 -8.88 -5.90
C GLY A 11 0.23 -7.89 -6.13
N PHE A 12 1.18 -7.71 -5.20
CA PHE A 12 2.32 -6.80 -5.38
C PHE A 12 3.19 -7.20 -6.57
N SER A 13 3.53 -8.49 -6.70
CA SER A 13 4.36 -8.99 -7.81
C SER A 13 3.68 -8.92 -9.18
N LYS A 14 2.38 -8.59 -9.25
CA LYS A 14 1.64 -8.39 -10.50
C LYS A 14 1.69 -6.92 -10.97
N LEU A 15 2.18 -6.02 -10.12
CA LEU A 15 2.33 -4.60 -10.43
C LEU A 15 3.57 -4.39 -11.31
N THR A 16 3.53 -3.37 -12.15
CA THR A 16 4.71 -2.88 -12.87
C THR A 16 5.71 -2.27 -11.88
N GLU A 17 6.99 -2.16 -12.27
CA GLU A 17 8.02 -1.55 -11.44
C GLU A 17 7.64 -0.12 -10.98
N GLN A 18 7.04 0.68 -11.87
CA GLN A 18 6.58 2.03 -11.55
C GLN A 18 5.47 2.02 -10.48
N GLN A 19 4.52 1.07 -10.57
CA GLN A 19 3.46 0.91 -9.59
C GLN A 19 4.00 0.40 -8.25
N GLN A 20 4.98 -0.50 -8.27
CA GLN A 20 5.66 -0.97 -7.05
C GLN A 20 6.39 0.19 -6.35
N GLN A 21 7.12 1.02 -7.10
CA GLN A 21 7.78 2.20 -6.57
C GLN A 21 6.78 3.22 -6.03
N LEU A 22 5.68 3.46 -6.73
CA LEU A 22 4.58 4.31 -6.26
C LEU A 22 4.06 3.80 -4.92
N PHE A 23 3.75 2.50 -4.82
CA PHE A 23 3.29 1.89 -3.58
C PHE A 23 4.26 2.15 -2.43
N VAL A 24 5.54 1.80 -2.59
CA VAL A 24 6.55 1.94 -1.52
C VAL A 24 6.68 3.39 -1.07
N ARG A 25 6.64 4.34 -2.01
CA ARG A 25 6.70 5.77 -1.72
C ARG A 25 5.50 6.25 -0.90
N VAL A 26 4.28 5.92 -1.31
CA VAL A 26 3.06 6.35 -0.61
C VAL A 26 2.93 5.65 0.72
N TYR A 27 3.21 4.34 0.77
CA TYR A 27 3.18 3.53 1.98
C TYR A 27 4.07 4.09 3.11
N LYS A 28 5.31 4.48 2.77
CA LYS A 28 6.24 5.12 3.72
C LYS A 28 5.66 6.40 4.30
N ARG A 29 5.11 7.27 3.45
CA ARG A 29 4.52 8.55 3.86
C ARG A 29 3.26 8.35 4.69
N HIS A 30 2.41 7.44 4.27
CA HIS A 30 1.19 7.07 4.97
C HIS A 30 1.52 6.59 6.40
N LEU A 31 2.46 5.66 6.56
CA LEU A 31 2.89 5.22 7.90
C LEU A 31 3.52 6.35 8.71
N ALA A 32 4.34 7.19 8.10
CA ALA A 32 4.98 8.31 8.79
C ALA A 32 3.94 9.31 9.36
N ALA A 33 2.81 9.51 8.66
CA ALA A 33 1.73 10.38 9.10
C ALA A 33 0.97 9.86 10.33
N TRP A 34 0.97 8.53 10.56
CA TRP A 34 0.33 7.95 11.73
C TRP A 34 1.22 7.99 12.98
N GLY A 35 0.60 8.10 14.16
CA GLY A 35 1.23 7.87 15.45
C GLY A 35 1.58 6.39 15.70
N THR A 36 2.39 6.12 16.72
CA THR A 36 3.00 4.80 17.00
C THR A 36 2.00 3.64 17.08
N GLU A 37 0.82 3.85 17.66
CA GLU A 37 -0.19 2.81 17.81
C GLU A 37 -0.91 2.50 16.49
N MET A 38 -1.29 3.54 15.74
CA MET A 38 -1.92 3.37 14.43
C MET A 38 -0.98 2.74 13.41
N ARG A 39 0.34 3.03 13.48
CA ARG A 39 1.33 2.36 12.62
C ARG A 39 1.31 0.83 12.75
N LYS A 40 1.01 0.28 13.93
CA LYS A 40 0.92 -1.19 14.12
C LYS A 40 -0.28 -1.81 13.39
N LYS A 41 -1.35 -1.05 13.17
CA LYS A 41 -2.51 -1.51 12.39
C LYS A 41 -2.22 -1.54 10.88
N TYR A 42 -1.32 -0.66 10.43
CA TYR A 42 -0.96 -0.50 9.03
C TYR A 42 0.49 -0.92 8.73
N GLU A 43 1.10 -1.75 9.58
CA GLU A 43 2.45 -2.27 9.32
C GLU A 43 2.43 -3.38 8.27
N LEU A 44 3.60 -3.71 7.72
CA LEU A 44 3.73 -4.63 6.59
C LEU A 44 3.07 -6.00 6.85
N LYS A 45 3.09 -6.48 8.09
CA LYS A 45 2.47 -7.76 8.49
C LYS A 45 0.95 -7.76 8.36
N GLN A 46 0.33 -6.58 8.39
CA GLN A 46 -1.10 -6.37 8.26
C GLN A 46 -1.53 -6.19 6.80
N LEU A 47 -0.61 -6.02 5.85
CA LEU A 47 -0.97 -6.00 4.44
C LEU A 47 -1.55 -7.36 4.02
N LYS A 48 -2.72 -7.31 3.39
CA LYS A 48 -3.44 -8.48 2.88
C LYS A 48 -3.27 -8.61 1.39
N GLU A 49 -3.55 -7.54 0.64
CA GLU A 49 -3.56 -7.55 -0.81
C GLU A 49 -3.33 -6.14 -1.36
N ILE A 50 -2.70 -6.06 -2.53
CA ILE A 50 -2.55 -4.81 -3.30
C ILE A 50 -3.07 -5.07 -4.71
N LYS A 51 -3.93 -4.17 -5.19
CA LYS A 51 -4.51 -4.24 -6.54
C LYS A 51 -4.39 -2.90 -7.23
N TRP A 52 -4.00 -2.92 -8.50
CA TRP A 52 -4.07 -1.75 -9.36
C TRP A 52 -5.47 -1.60 -9.95
N SER A 53 -6.12 -0.46 -9.71
CA SER A 53 -7.36 -0.06 -10.37
C SER A 53 -7.03 0.81 -11.58
N LYS A 54 -7.14 0.24 -12.79
CA LYS A 54 -6.96 1.02 -14.03
C LYS A 54 -8.00 2.11 -14.20
N LYS A 55 -9.23 1.87 -13.72
CA LYS A 55 -10.36 2.80 -13.83
C LYS A 55 -10.12 4.07 -13.01
N GLU A 56 -9.57 3.92 -11.82
CA GLU A 56 -9.32 5.02 -10.88
C GLU A 56 -7.88 5.52 -10.93
N ASN A 57 -7.00 4.83 -11.67
CA ASN A 57 -5.58 5.14 -11.77
C ASN A 57 -4.88 5.19 -10.39
N CYS A 58 -5.23 4.24 -9.52
CA CYS A 58 -4.77 4.16 -8.14
C CYS A 58 -4.47 2.70 -7.73
N LEU A 59 -3.69 2.54 -6.66
CA LEU A 59 -3.51 1.25 -5.98
C LEU A 59 -4.51 1.13 -4.83
N HIS A 60 -5.27 0.04 -4.79
CA HIS A 60 -6.12 -0.30 -3.66
C HIS A 60 -5.31 -1.19 -2.72
N VAL A 61 -5.20 -0.76 -1.47
CA VAL A 61 -4.37 -1.39 -0.43
C VAL A 61 -5.28 -1.94 0.66
N PHE A 62 -5.36 -3.27 0.73
CA PHE A 62 -6.22 -3.98 1.66
C PHE A 62 -5.43 -4.47 2.86
N TRP A 63 -6.02 -4.35 4.05
CA TRP A 63 -5.42 -4.73 5.33
C TRP A 63 -6.11 -5.93 5.96
N LYS A 64 -5.44 -6.59 6.90
CA LYS A 64 -6.01 -7.66 7.71
C LYS A 64 -6.82 -7.03 8.85
N GLY A 65 -8.05 -7.51 9.04
CA GLY A 65 -8.92 -7.05 10.14
C GLY A 65 -9.69 -5.76 9.84
N ASP A 66 -9.51 -5.17 8.66
CA ASP A 66 -10.27 -4.02 8.20
C ASP A 66 -11.09 -4.42 6.96
N THR A 67 -12.33 -3.93 6.86
CA THR A 67 -13.19 -4.13 5.69
C THR A 67 -12.90 -3.12 4.59
N ASP A 68 -12.27 -2.00 4.96
CA ASP A 68 -11.97 -0.90 4.06
C ASP A 68 -10.55 -1.03 3.48
N TRP A 69 -10.31 -0.28 2.41
CA TRP A 69 -9.02 -0.21 1.72
C TRP A 69 -8.67 1.24 1.44
N PHE A 70 -7.37 1.51 1.40
CA PHE A 70 -6.89 2.83 1.01
C PHE A 70 -6.62 2.89 -0.47
N HIS A 71 -6.91 4.04 -1.07
CA HIS A 71 -6.52 4.36 -2.44
C HIS A 71 -5.21 5.12 -2.43
N TYR A 72 -4.14 4.56 -2.97
CA TYR A 72 -2.89 5.29 -3.21
C TYR A 72 -2.87 5.77 -4.64
N ASP A 73 -3.00 7.08 -4.82
CA ASP A 73 -3.08 7.69 -6.14
C ASP A 73 -1.68 8.00 -6.72
N THR A 74 -1.62 8.26 -8.02
CA THR A 74 -0.36 8.52 -8.74
C THR A 74 0.36 9.80 -8.29
N ARG A 75 -0.35 10.77 -7.72
CA ARG A 75 0.21 12.00 -7.11
C ARG A 75 0.85 11.72 -5.75
N GLY A 76 0.63 10.53 -5.22
CA GLY A 76 1.24 10.05 -3.99
C GLY A 76 0.50 10.47 -2.72
N CYS A 77 -0.80 10.73 -2.83
CA CYS A 77 -1.71 10.88 -1.71
C CYS A 77 -2.41 9.55 -1.42
N TRP A 78 -3.08 9.49 -0.27
CA TRP A 78 -3.95 8.39 0.11
C TRP A 78 -5.29 8.92 0.63
N TYR A 79 -6.36 8.18 0.40
CA TYR A 79 -7.70 8.44 0.92
C TYR A 79 -8.48 7.14 1.09
#